data_AF-D4I358-F1
#
_entry.id   AF-D4I358-F1
#
_cell.length_a   1.000
_cell.length_b   1.000
_cell.length_c   1.000
_cell.angle_alpha   90.00
_cell.angle_beta   90.00
_cell.angle_gamma   90.00
#
_symmetry.space_group_name_H-M   'P 1'
#
loop_
_entity.id
_entity.type
_entity.pdbx_description
1 polymer ?
#
loop_
_entity_poly.entity_id
_entity_poly.type
_entity_poly.pdbx_seq_one_letter_code
_entity_poly.pdbx_strand_id
1 'polypeptide(L)'
;MKTGGSDSVTLAVNNLPAHGHTFSANTSDFDHGSKRTSDFDYGTKPTDWQGNHSHQMKASQSSGSGDAFLSTPHNNGTREPEYARNHQHNVWIGSHNHDVWLGAHSHSVSGSTANTGSGAAVSVTNAFIKLMGWYRSA
;
A
#
# COMPACT_ATOMS: atom_id res chain seq x y z
N MET A 1 -30.08 -12.98 74.33
CA MET A 1 -29.03 -13.90 73.83
C MET A 1 -28.54 -13.32 72.51
N LYS A 2 -27.23 -13.06 72.35
CA LYS A 2 -26.69 -12.50 71.09
C LYS A 2 -25.84 -13.57 70.41
N THR A 3 -26.24 -14.00 69.23
CA THR A 3 -25.43 -14.87 68.36
C THR A 3 -24.61 -14.01 67.40
N GLY A 4 -23.55 -14.58 66.83
CA GLY A 4 -22.70 -13.90 65.83
C GLY A 4 -21.62 -14.83 65.27
N GLY A 5 -20.81 -14.31 64.35
CA GLY A 5 -19.76 -15.08 63.68
C GLY A 5 -20.29 -16.05 62.60
N SER A 6 -19.38 -16.77 61.96
CA SER A 6 -19.67 -17.82 60.99
C SER A 6 -18.50 -18.82 60.96
N ASP A 7 -18.79 -20.12 60.87
CA ASP A 7 -17.77 -21.17 60.73
C ASP A 7 -17.37 -21.40 59.26
N SER A 8 -18.05 -20.74 58.33
CA SER A 8 -17.69 -20.69 56.92
C SER A 8 -17.58 -19.25 56.44
N VAL A 9 -16.66 -19.02 55.50
CA VAL A 9 -16.51 -17.73 54.84
C VAL A 9 -16.40 -17.96 53.34
N THR A 10 -17.07 -17.10 52.57
CA THR A 10 -16.93 -17.06 51.11
C THR A 10 -16.17 -15.81 50.75
N LEU A 11 -15.03 -15.96 50.08
CA LEU A 11 -14.25 -14.83 49.59
C LEU A 11 -14.93 -14.20 48.38
N ALA A 12 -14.92 -12.88 48.32
CA ALA A 12 -15.32 -12.10 47.15
C ALA A 12 -14.13 -11.35 46.57
N VAL A 13 -14.28 -10.80 45.36
CA VAL A 13 -13.20 -10.10 44.64
C VAL A 13 -12.60 -8.96 45.47
N ASN A 14 -13.41 -8.23 46.24
CA ASN A 14 -12.94 -7.14 47.10
C ASN A 14 -11.96 -7.60 48.19
N ASN A 15 -12.00 -8.86 48.61
CA ASN A 15 -11.09 -9.43 49.62
C ASN A 15 -9.69 -9.70 49.06
N LEU A 16 -9.52 -9.71 47.73
CA LEU A 16 -8.20 -9.81 47.11
C LEU A 16 -7.49 -8.44 47.19
N PRO A 17 -6.16 -8.39 47.36
CA PRO A 17 -5.39 -7.16 47.21
C PRO A 17 -5.68 -6.47 45.88
N ALA A 18 -5.62 -5.15 45.87
CA ALA A 18 -5.82 -4.36 44.66
C ALA A 18 -4.70 -4.68 43.65
N HIS A 19 -5.06 -5.18 42.47
CA HIS A 19 -4.12 -5.58 41.43
C HIS A 19 -4.69 -5.38 40.02
N GLY A 20 -3.78 -5.20 39.06
CA GLY A 20 -4.07 -5.17 37.63
C GLY A 20 -3.00 -5.93 36.87
N HIS A 21 -3.24 -6.20 35.60
CA HIS A 21 -2.33 -6.96 34.76
C HIS A 21 -1.90 -6.12 33.56
N THR A 22 -0.61 -6.13 33.25
CA THR A 22 -0.12 -5.69 31.95
C THR A 22 -0.19 -6.85 30.97
N PHE A 23 -0.40 -6.55 29.69
CA PHE A 23 -0.32 -7.55 28.63
C PHE A 23 0.36 -6.95 27.39
N SER A 24 1.04 -7.80 26.63
CA SER A 24 1.46 -7.49 25.27
C SER A 24 1.42 -8.73 24.38
N ALA A 25 1.09 -8.52 23.11
CA ALA A 25 1.10 -9.55 22.09
C ALA A 25 1.49 -8.93 20.74
N ASN A 26 1.92 -9.77 19.80
CA ASN A 26 2.09 -9.41 18.40
C ASN A 26 1.05 -10.15 17.56
N THR A 27 0.55 -9.52 16.49
CA THR A 27 -0.17 -10.25 15.46
C THR A 27 0.80 -11.16 14.72
N SER A 28 0.28 -12.21 14.09
CA SER A 28 1.06 -12.95 13.09
C SER A 28 1.40 -12.05 11.91
N ASP A 29 2.44 -12.44 11.17
CA ASP A 29 2.78 -11.81 9.92
C ASP A 29 1.67 -12.01 8.87
N PHE A 30 1.35 -10.94 8.16
CA PHE A 30 0.45 -10.96 7.02
C PHE A 30 1.15 -10.42 5.78
N ASP A 31 1.21 -11.23 4.72
CA ASP A 31 1.73 -10.84 3.41
C ASP A 31 0.62 -10.21 2.56
N HIS A 32 0.82 -8.95 2.19
CA HIS A 32 -0.11 -8.22 1.32
C HIS A 32 -0.04 -8.65 -0.15
N GLY A 33 0.95 -9.46 -0.52
CA GLY A 33 1.22 -9.87 -1.88
C GLY A 33 1.61 -8.69 -2.77
N SER A 34 1.50 -8.90 -4.08
CA SER A 34 1.80 -7.87 -5.08
C SER A 34 0.59 -6.98 -5.34
N LYS A 35 0.83 -5.69 -5.60
CA LYS A 35 -0.22 -4.72 -5.98
C LYS A 35 0.07 -4.10 -7.34
N ARG A 36 -1.00 -3.68 -8.03
CA ARG A 36 -0.93 -2.99 -9.32
C ARG A 36 -0.68 -1.50 -9.11
N THR A 37 0.18 -0.91 -9.94
CA THR A 37 0.39 0.54 -10.01
C THR A 37 -0.75 1.23 -10.77
N SER A 38 -0.83 2.56 -10.69
CA SER A 38 -1.70 3.34 -11.58
C SER A 38 -1.28 3.19 -13.04
N ASP A 39 -2.20 3.48 -13.96
CA ASP A 39 -1.90 3.52 -15.38
C ASP A 39 -1.00 4.72 -15.73
N PHE A 40 -0.10 4.53 -16.69
CA PHE A 40 0.81 5.55 -17.21
C PHE A 40 0.71 5.61 -18.73
N ASP A 41 0.46 6.81 -19.27
CA ASP A 41 0.37 7.06 -20.71
C ASP A 41 1.60 7.84 -21.20
N TYR A 42 2.36 7.26 -22.12
CA TYR A 42 3.49 7.94 -22.76
C TYR A 42 3.04 9.03 -23.74
N GLY A 43 1.77 9.03 -24.18
CA GLY A 43 1.25 9.92 -25.20
C GLY A 43 1.97 9.78 -26.54
N THR A 44 1.87 10.82 -27.38
CA THR A 44 2.53 10.88 -28.68
C THR A 44 3.97 11.37 -28.55
N LYS A 45 4.93 10.62 -29.10
CA LYS A 45 6.35 11.00 -29.14
C LYS A 45 6.78 11.30 -30.59
N PRO A 46 7.17 12.55 -30.92
CA PRO A 46 7.69 12.87 -32.25
C PRO A 46 9.12 12.34 -32.41
N THR A 47 9.52 12.10 -33.67
CA THR A 47 10.92 11.92 -34.05
C THR A 47 11.57 13.29 -34.28
N ASP A 48 12.89 13.32 -34.46
CA ASP A 48 13.59 14.51 -34.94
C ASP A 48 13.42 14.69 -36.47
N TRP A 49 13.89 15.83 -36.99
CA TRP A 49 13.78 16.21 -38.40
C TRP A 49 15.00 15.72 -39.18
N GLN A 50 14.83 14.71 -40.03
CA GLN A 50 15.89 14.13 -40.86
C GLN A 50 15.40 13.91 -42.31
N GLY A 51 16.30 13.49 -43.19
CA GLY A 51 15.95 13.04 -44.55
C GLY A 51 15.89 14.12 -45.64
N ASN A 52 16.27 15.37 -45.34
CA ASN A 52 16.40 16.41 -46.35
C ASN A 52 17.49 16.05 -47.37
N HIS A 53 17.12 15.93 -48.64
CA HIS A 53 18.03 15.69 -49.75
C HIS A 53 17.48 16.33 -51.03
N SER A 54 18.35 16.58 -52.02
CA SER A 54 17.97 17.14 -53.31
C SER A 54 18.38 16.23 -54.46
N HIS A 55 17.60 16.23 -55.54
CA HIS A 55 17.95 15.58 -56.79
C HIS A 55 18.37 16.65 -57.80
N GLN A 56 19.43 16.38 -58.57
CA GLN A 56 19.84 17.23 -59.70
C GLN A 56 19.85 16.39 -60.97
N MET A 57 19.12 16.83 -61.99
CA MET A 57 19.14 16.22 -63.32
C MET A 57 19.91 17.14 -64.28
N LYS A 58 20.94 16.60 -64.95
CA LYS A 58 21.58 17.31 -66.05
C LYS A 58 20.74 17.11 -67.30
N ALA A 59 20.10 18.17 -67.80
CA ALA A 59 19.49 18.14 -69.12
C ALA A 59 20.62 18.12 -70.17
N SER A 60 20.71 17.04 -70.96
CA SER A 60 21.58 17.02 -72.15
C SER A 60 20.81 17.66 -73.30
N GLN A 61 21.34 18.75 -73.86
CA GLN A 61 20.87 19.28 -75.13
C GLN A 61 21.56 18.49 -76.24
N SER A 62 20.84 17.58 -76.90
CA SER A 62 21.32 16.99 -78.15
C SER A 62 21.24 18.06 -79.24
N SER A 63 22.37 18.57 -79.71
CA SER A 63 22.46 19.48 -80.87
C SER A 63 22.29 18.75 -82.22
N GLY A 64 21.49 17.67 -82.26
CA GLY A 64 21.30 16.84 -83.44
C GLY A 64 19.92 16.18 -83.48
N SER A 65 19.46 15.88 -84.69
CA SER A 65 18.17 15.25 -84.98
C SER A 65 18.16 13.78 -84.52
N GLY A 66 17.86 13.53 -83.25
CA GLY A 66 17.66 12.19 -82.72
C GLY A 66 17.94 12.11 -81.23
N ASP A 67 16.92 11.69 -80.49
CA ASP A 67 16.91 11.40 -79.05
C ASP A 67 16.91 12.62 -78.09
N ALA A 68 15.77 13.32 -78.08
CA ALA A 68 15.44 14.30 -77.05
C ALA A 68 14.60 13.64 -75.93
N PHE A 69 15.18 13.39 -74.76
CA PHE A 69 14.41 13.14 -73.53
C PHE A 69 13.77 14.43 -72.97
N LEU A 70 13.39 15.38 -73.83
CA LEU A 70 12.74 16.62 -73.42
C LEU A 70 11.90 17.20 -74.57
N SER A 71 10.74 16.62 -74.80
CA SER A 71 9.77 17.10 -75.79
C SER A 71 8.87 18.20 -75.21
N THR A 72 9.41 19.35 -74.80
CA THR A 72 8.62 20.59 -74.69
C THR A 72 9.49 21.84 -74.91
N PRO A 73 8.98 22.86 -75.62
CA PRO A 73 9.74 24.05 -75.99
C PRO A 73 9.97 24.97 -74.78
N HIS A 74 11.21 25.45 -74.66
CA HIS A 74 11.61 26.71 -74.02
C HIS A 74 10.80 27.16 -72.80
N ASN A 75 11.14 26.63 -71.63
CA ASN A 75 11.07 27.39 -70.38
C ASN A 75 12.38 27.12 -69.63
N ASN A 76 13.20 28.16 -69.48
CA ASN A 76 14.35 28.16 -68.57
C ASN A 76 13.81 28.19 -67.14
N GLY A 77 13.29 27.05 -66.67
CA GLY A 77 12.64 26.93 -65.38
C GLY A 77 12.92 25.57 -64.75
N THR A 78 13.15 25.58 -63.44
CA THR A 78 13.27 24.38 -62.61
C THR A 78 12.01 23.54 -62.76
N ARG A 79 12.16 22.29 -63.24
CA ARG A 79 11.09 21.29 -63.17
C ARG A 79 11.23 20.58 -61.84
N GLU A 80 10.28 20.80 -60.93
CA GLU A 80 10.19 20.04 -59.70
C GLU A 80 9.80 18.58 -60.01
N PRO A 81 10.40 17.57 -59.37
CA PRO A 81 9.97 16.19 -59.51
C PRO A 81 8.51 16.02 -59.01
N GLU A 82 7.79 15.05 -59.57
CA GLU A 82 6.43 14.70 -59.11
C GLU A 82 6.39 14.40 -57.61
N TYR A 83 5.21 14.59 -56.99
CA TYR A 83 4.98 14.41 -55.56
C TYR A 83 5.63 13.13 -55.01
N ALA A 84 6.60 13.29 -54.12
CA ALA A 84 7.08 12.21 -53.26
C ALA A 84 5.90 11.72 -52.40
N ARG A 85 5.54 10.45 -52.55
CA ARG A 85 4.38 9.84 -51.88
C ARG A 85 4.56 9.85 -50.35
N ASN A 86 3.46 9.67 -49.62
CA ASN A 86 3.50 9.50 -48.16
C ASN A 86 4.33 8.27 -47.77
N HIS A 87 5.20 8.43 -46.77
CA HIS A 87 5.93 7.34 -46.12
C HIS A 87 5.65 7.37 -44.62
N GLN A 88 5.85 6.22 -43.97
CA GLN A 88 5.70 6.04 -42.53
C GLN A 88 6.79 5.09 -42.03
N HIS A 89 7.20 5.26 -40.76
CA HIS A 89 8.13 4.38 -40.08
C HIS A 89 7.41 3.64 -38.95
N ASN A 90 7.76 2.38 -38.76
CA ASN A 90 7.40 1.62 -37.58
C ASN A 90 8.59 1.61 -36.60
N VAL A 91 8.34 1.97 -35.34
CA VAL A 91 9.34 1.86 -34.26
C VAL A 91 8.81 0.85 -33.25
N TRP A 92 9.56 -0.23 -33.07
CA TRP A 92 9.24 -1.23 -32.05
C TRP A 92 9.83 -0.81 -30.70
N ILE A 93 8.99 -0.72 -29.65
CA ILE A 93 9.42 -0.28 -28.31
C ILE A 93 9.76 -1.48 -27.41
N GLY A 94 8.98 -2.56 -27.48
CA GLY A 94 9.20 -3.77 -26.68
C GLY A 94 8.38 -3.85 -25.38
N SER A 95 8.45 -5.01 -24.73
CA SER A 95 7.75 -5.32 -23.47
C SER A 95 8.58 -4.93 -22.25
N HIS A 96 7.92 -4.48 -21.18
CA HIS A 96 8.55 -4.29 -19.87
C HIS A 96 7.58 -4.69 -18.74
N ASN A 97 8.13 -4.98 -17.56
CA ASN A 97 7.38 -5.35 -16.36
C ASN A 97 7.95 -4.67 -15.11
N HIS A 98 7.13 -4.59 -14.07
CA HIS A 98 7.52 -4.14 -12.74
C HIS A 98 6.83 -5.02 -11.70
N ASP A 99 7.57 -5.44 -10.68
CA ASP A 99 7.04 -6.15 -9.54
C ASP A 99 7.11 -5.26 -8.30
N VAL A 100 5.97 -5.05 -7.65
CA VAL A 100 5.88 -4.31 -6.39
C VAL A 100 5.43 -5.28 -5.30
N TRP A 101 6.38 -5.75 -4.53
CA TRP A 101 6.12 -6.59 -3.37
C TRP A 101 6.06 -5.75 -2.09
N LEU A 102 4.98 -5.91 -1.32
CA LEU A 102 4.75 -5.15 -0.10
C LEU A 102 5.32 -5.84 1.15
N GLY A 103 5.53 -7.15 1.10
CA GLY A 103 6.11 -7.92 2.20
C GLY A 103 5.15 -8.24 3.34
N ALA A 104 5.65 -9.11 4.21
CA ALA A 104 5.00 -9.46 5.46
C ALA A 104 5.18 -8.35 6.51
N HIS A 105 4.12 -8.09 7.27
CA HIS A 105 4.16 -7.14 8.39
C HIS A 105 3.23 -7.60 9.52
N SER A 106 3.51 -7.12 10.73
CA SER A 106 2.76 -7.42 11.95
C SER A 106 2.64 -6.18 12.84
N HIS A 107 1.70 -6.23 13.80
CA HIS A 107 1.45 -5.17 14.76
C HIS A 107 1.65 -5.66 16.19
N SER A 108 2.18 -4.80 17.05
CA SER A 108 2.21 -5.02 18.50
C SER A 108 1.00 -4.38 19.17
N VAL A 109 0.40 -5.09 20.11
CA VAL A 109 -0.69 -4.59 20.95
C VAL A 109 -0.33 -4.79 22.41
N SER A 110 -0.53 -3.78 23.24
CA SER A 110 -0.25 -3.83 24.66
C SER A 110 -1.21 -2.97 25.45
N GLY A 111 -1.40 -3.30 26.73
CA GLY A 111 -2.25 -2.51 27.60
C GLY A 111 -2.17 -2.95 29.05
N SER A 112 -3.06 -2.38 29.86
CA SER A 112 -3.26 -2.76 31.25
C SER A 112 -4.74 -2.97 31.52
N THR A 113 -5.08 -3.96 32.33
CA THR A 113 -6.45 -4.11 32.83
C THR A 113 -6.77 -3.02 33.84
N ALA A 114 -8.05 -2.76 34.08
CA ALA A 114 -8.46 -2.03 35.26
C ALA A 114 -8.01 -2.77 36.53
N ASN A 115 -7.80 -2.01 37.61
CA ASN A 115 -7.48 -2.57 38.91
C ASN A 115 -8.71 -3.29 39.49
N THR A 116 -8.51 -4.48 40.06
CA THR A 116 -9.54 -5.26 40.75
C THR A 116 -9.10 -5.63 42.15
N GLY A 117 -10.06 -5.91 43.02
CA GLY A 117 -9.81 -6.08 44.45
C GLY A 117 -9.57 -4.76 45.19
N SER A 118 -9.73 -4.80 46.51
CA SER A 118 -9.49 -3.65 47.38
C SER A 118 -8.80 -4.01 48.69
N GLY A 119 -8.51 -5.29 48.91
CA GLY A 119 -7.93 -5.79 50.17
C GLY A 119 -8.89 -5.69 51.36
N ALA A 120 -10.21 -5.75 51.11
CA ALA A 120 -11.20 -5.71 52.18
C ALA A 120 -11.00 -6.86 53.17
N ALA A 121 -10.94 -6.53 54.47
CA ALA A 121 -10.71 -7.52 55.52
C ALA A 121 -11.80 -8.59 55.56
N VAL A 122 -11.39 -9.82 55.89
CA VAL A 122 -12.29 -10.96 56.08
C VAL A 122 -12.44 -11.21 57.59
N SER A 123 -13.67 -11.40 58.05
CA SER A 123 -13.92 -11.81 59.43
C SER A 123 -13.58 -13.29 59.61
N VAL A 124 -12.72 -13.58 60.58
CA VAL A 124 -12.35 -14.96 60.98
C VAL A 124 -12.99 -15.35 62.32
N THR A 125 -14.07 -14.68 62.71
CA THR A 125 -14.75 -14.99 63.98
C THR A 125 -15.68 -16.18 63.79
N ASN A 126 -15.35 -17.31 64.43
CA ASN A 126 -16.20 -18.51 64.49
C ASN A 126 -17.61 -18.19 65.00
N ALA A 127 -18.57 -19.04 64.67
CA ALA A 127 -19.93 -18.91 65.17
C ALA A 127 -19.95 -19.01 66.71
N PHE A 128 -20.65 -18.09 67.38
CA PHE A 128 -20.74 -18.05 68.84
C PHE A 128 -22.11 -17.62 69.33
N ILE A 129 -22.39 -17.94 70.60
CA ILE A 129 -23.54 -17.47 71.38
C ILE A 129 -23.02 -16.77 72.64
N LYS A 130 -23.39 -15.52 72.88
CA LYS A 130 -23.12 -14.83 74.15
C LYS A 130 -24.23 -15.12 75.17
N LEU A 131 -23.84 -15.70 76.29
CA LEU A 131 -24.65 -15.92 77.48
C LEU A 131 -24.30 -14.90 78.56
N MET A 132 -25.29 -14.43 79.32
CA MET A 132 -25.07 -13.53 80.46
C MET A 132 -25.26 -14.32 81.75
N GLY A 133 -24.21 -14.46 82.54
CA GLY A 133 -24.27 -15.06 83.87
C GLY A 133 -24.52 -14.00 84.94
N TRP A 134 -25.50 -14.23 85.82
CA TRP A 134 -25.64 -13.45 87.05
C TRP A 134 -24.76 -14.08 88.12
N TYR A 135 -23.77 -13.33 88.59
CA TYR A 135 -23.01 -13.69 89.78
C TYR A 135 -23.69 -13.04 91.00
N ARG A 136 -23.94 -13.83 92.03
CA ARG A 136 -24.35 -13.34 93.34
C ARG A 136 -23.14 -13.43 94.27
N SER A 137 -22.75 -12.29 94.83
CA SER A 137 -21.75 -12.24 95.91
C SER A 137 -22.46 -12.33 97.26
N ALA A 138 -21.84 -13.02 98.22
CA ALA A 138 -22.24 -12.98 99.63
C ALA A 138 -21.90 -11.62 100.27
#